data_AF-A0A5J6YZ12-F1
#
_entry.id   AF-A0A5J6YZ12-F1
#
_cell.length_a   1.000
_cell.length_b   1.000
_cell.length_c   1.000
_cell.angle_alpha   90.00
_cell.angle_beta   90.00
_cell.angle_gamma   90.00
#
_symmetry.space_group_name_H-M   'P 1'
#
loop_
_entity.id
_entity.type
_entity.pdbx_description
1 polymer ?
#
loop_
_entity_poly.entity_id
_entity_poly.type
_entity_poly.pdbx_seq_one_letter_code
_entity_poly.pdbx_strand_id
1 'polypeptide(L)'
;MASGTDVAIESADVVLMKNDLGKLAGAVKLAKDARRTVFLNLAFAFGVILIIAPLAVAGHIPLPLGVIAHEGGTVFVVFMGLRLLGHRL
;
A
#
# COMPACT_ATOMS: atom_id res chain seq x y z
N MET A 1 -25.12 -11.17 10.18
CA MET A 1 -25.68 -11.26 8.82
C MET A 1 -26.02 -9.85 8.40
N ALA A 2 -25.51 -9.39 7.26
CA ALA A 2 -25.76 -8.03 6.78
C ALA A 2 -27.27 -7.83 6.61
N SER A 3 -27.80 -6.72 7.13
CA SER A 3 -29.26 -6.45 7.20
C SER A 3 -29.81 -5.78 5.93
N GLY A 4 -29.11 -5.90 4.80
CA GLY A 4 -29.50 -5.33 3.51
C GLY A 4 -30.35 -6.31 2.69
N THR A 5 -31.08 -5.79 1.71
CA THR A 5 -31.70 -6.64 0.68
C THR A 5 -30.62 -7.33 -0.15
N ASP A 6 -30.88 -8.52 -0.65
CA ASP A 6 -29.91 -9.30 -1.42
C ASP A 6 -29.40 -8.51 -2.65
N VAL A 7 -30.31 -7.80 -3.33
CA VAL A 7 -30.01 -6.88 -4.43
C VAL A 7 -29.05 -5.76 -4.01
N ALA A 8 -29.21 -5.21 -2.81
CA ALA A 8 -28.32 -4.16 -2.30
C ALA A 8 -26.93 -4.70 -1.91
N ILE A 9 -26.86 -5.96 -1.46
CA ILE A 9 -25.59 -6.62 -1.13
C ILE A 9 -24.82 -6.94 -2.42
N GLU A 10 -25.51 -7.43 -3.47
CA GLU A 10 -24.90 -7.78 -4.75
C GLU A 10 -24.42 -6.56 -5.54
N SER A 11 -25.12 -5.42 -5.41
CA SER A 11 -24.80 -4.19 -6.15
C SER A 11 -23.75 -3.31 -5.46
N ALA A 12 -23.38 -3.60 -4.21
CA ALA A 12 -22.51 -2.72 -3.41
C ALA A 12 -21.03 -3.09 -3.55
N ASP A 13 -20.17 -2.08 -3.75
CA ASP A 13 -18.71 -2.25 -3.74
C ASP A 13 -18.15 -2.63 -2.35
N VAL A 14 -18.89 -2.27 -1.28
CA VAL A 14 -18.51 -2.53 0.12
C VAL A 14 -19.74 -2.87 0.93
N VAL A 15 -19.69 -3.99 1.66
CA VAL A 15 -20.79 -4.49 2.51
C VAL A 15 -20.36 -4.54 3.97
N LEU A 16 -21.16 -3.95 4.87
CA LEU A 16 -20.96 -4.05 6.32
C LEU A 16 -21.50 -5.39 6.84
N MET A 17 -20.62 -6.32 7.23
CA MET A 17 -21.03 -7.65 7.73
C MET A 17 -21.79 -7.61 9.07
N LYS A 18 -21.62 -6.54 9.86
CA LYS A 18 -22.35 -6.25 11.10
C LYS A 18 -22.97 -4.86 10.98
N ASN A 19 -24.14 -4.65 11.60
CA ASN A 19 -24.81 -3.34 11.67
C ASN A 19 -24.10 -2.39 12.64
N ASP A 20 -22.79 -2.21 12.48
CA ASP A 20 -21.96 -1.31 13.26
C ASP A 20 -21.42 -0.23 12.34
N LEU A 21 -22.12 0.91 12.33
CA LEU A 21 -21.75 2.09 11.55
C LEU A 21 -20.39 2.67 11.99
N GLY A 22 -19.92 2.37 13.20
CA GLY A 22 -18.58 2.78 13.66
C GLY A 22 -17.47 2.20 12.78
N LYS A 23 -17.65 0.98 12.27
CA LYS A 23 -16.70 0.32 11.37
C LYS A 23 -16.59 0.98 10.01
N LEU A 24 -17.63 1.70 9.57
CA LEU A 24 -17.57 2.47 8.33
C LEU A 24 -16.53 3.60 8.44
N ALA A 25 -16.52 4.32 9.57
CA ALA A 25 -15.52 5.36 9.81
C ALA A 25 -14.09 4.78 9.86
N GLY A 26 -13.91 3.63 10.52
CA GLY A 26 -12.65 2.89 10.53
C GLY A 26 -12.20 2.47 9.12
N ALA A 27 -13.11 1.93 8.32
CA ALA A 27 -12.83 1.49 6.96
C ALA A 27 -12.43 2.65 6.03
N VAL A 28 -13.13 3.78 6.11
CA VAL A 28 -12.79 5.00 5.34
C VAL A 28 -11.43 5.55 5.75
N LYS A 29 -11.11 5.54 7.04
CA LYS A 29 -9.79 5.95 7.54
C LYS A 29 -8.69 5.04 7.00
N LEU A 30 -8.87 3.72 7.10
CA LEU A 30 -7.93 2.74 6.57
C LEU A 30 -7.73 2.90 5.05
N ALA A 31 -8.81 3.13 4.29
CA ALA A 31 -8.72 3.36 2.85
C ALA A 31 -7.90 4.62 2.50
N LYS A 32 -8.07 5.71 3.26
CA LYS A 32 -7.27 6.94 3.10
C LYS A 32 -5.79 6.69 3.41
N ASP A 33 -5.50 5.99 4.50
CA ASP A 33 -4.14 5.67 4.90
C ASP A 33 -3.47 4.70 3.91
N ALA A 34 -4.22 3.72 3.40
CA ALA A 34 -3.76 2.80 2.36
C ALA A 34 -3.42 3.57 1.06
N ARG A 35 -4.30 4.48 0.63
CA ARG A 35 -4.04 5.32 -0.54
C ARG A 35 -2.77 6.16 -0.34
N ARG A 36 -2.56 6.74 0.83
CA ARG A 36 -1.34 7.48 1.16
C ARG A 36 -0.10 6.59 1.08
N THR A 37 -0.14 5.39 1.65
CA THR A 37 0.96 4.42 1.58
C THR A 37 1.28 4.04 0.13
N VAL A 38 0.27 3.84 -0.73
CA VAL A 38 0.48 3.55 -2.16
C VAL A 38 1.25 4.68 -2.86
N PHE A 39 0.85 5.94 -2.65
CA PHE A 39 1.57 7.08 -3.24
C PHE A 39 3.01 7.21 -2.74
N LEU A 40 3.25 6.96 -1.44
CA LEU A 40 4.60 6.97 -0.88
C LEU A 40 5.46 5.84 -1.44
N ASN A 41 4.91 4.63 -1.53
CA ASN A 41 5.60 3.48 -2.12
C ASN A 41 5.97 3.74 -3.58
N LEU A 42 5.04 4.33 -4.34
CA LEU A 42 5.26 4.66 -5.74
C LEU A 42 6.33 5.75 -5.91
N ALA A 43 6.27 6.82 -5.12
CA ALA A 43 7.27 7.89 -5.13
C ALA A 43 8.66 7.35 -4.74
N PHE A 44 8.72 6.47 -3.73
CA PHE A 44 9.96 5.83 -3.30
C PHE A 44 10.52 4.91 -4.40
N ALA A 45 9.70 4.02 -4.97
CA ALA A 45 10.13 3.10 -6.03
C ALA A 45 10.64 3.84 -7.27
N PHE A 46 9.94 4.89 -7.70
CA PHE A 46 10.43 5.76 -8.76
C PHE A 46 11.73 6.45 -8.39
N GLY A 47 11.86 6.96 -7.17
CA GLY A 47 13.11 7.56 -6.67
C GLY A 47 14.28 6.60 -6.73
N VAL A 48 14.10 5.35 -6.27
CA VAL A 48 15.13 4.30 -6.34
C VAL A 48 15.54 4.03 -7.78
N ILE A 49 14.59 3.82 -8.69
CA ILE A 49 14.89 3.51 -10.10
C ILE A 49 15.60 4.70 -10.78
N LEU A 50 15.08 5.92 -10.59
CA LEU A 50 15.62 7.13 -11.22
C LEU A 50 17.00 7.51 -10.69
N ILE A 51 17.41 7.04 -9.51
CA ILE A 51 18.74 7.29 -8.96
C ILE A 51 19.70 6.14 -9.29
N ILE A 52 19.31 4.90 -9.00
CA ILE A 52 20.20 3.75 -9.12
C ILE A 52 20.47 3.41 -10.58
N ALA A 53 19.46 3.42 -11.45
CA ALA A 53 19.65 3.01 -12.84
C ALA A 53 20.65 3.91 -13.58
N PRO A 54 20.56 5.25 -13.51
CA PRO A 54 21.57 6.11 -14.15
C PRO A 54 22.96 5.97 -13.55
N LEU A 55 23.08 5.85 -12.21
CA LEU A 55 24.37 5.70 -11.55
C LEU A 55 25.05 4.37 -11.89
N ALA A 56 24.28 3.29 -12.01
CA ALA A 56 24.77 1.99 -12.44
C ALA A 56 25.23 2.02 -13.91
N VAL A 57 24.45 2.64 -14.81
CA VAL A 57 24.79 2.78 -16.23
C VAL A 57 26.02 3.68 -16.43
N ALA A 58 26.15 4.75 -15.65
CA ALA A 58 27.31 5.63 -15.67
C ALA A 58 28.57 5.01 -15.02
N GLY A 59 28.48 3.81 -14.45
CA GLY A 59 29.60 3.11 -13.81
C GLY A 59 29.99 3.65 -12.43
N HIS A 60 29.15 4.48 -11.81
CA HIS A 60 29.42 5.04 -10.48
C HIS A 60 29.11 4.08 -9.33
N ILE A 61 28.30 3.05 -9.57
CA ILE A 61 27.92 2.05 -8.57
C ILE A 61 28.13 0.64 -9.14
N PRO A 62 28.81 -0.27 -8.41
CA PRO A 62 28.87 -1.68 -8.78
C PRO A 62 27.47 -2.32 -8.84
N LEU A 63 27.19 -3.12 -9.87
CA LEU A 63 25.89 -3.78 -10.05
C LEU A 63 25.37 -4.53 -8.80
N PRO A 64 26.20 -5.27 -8.03
CA PRO A 64 25.71 -5.93 -6.81
C PRO A 64 25.15 -4.96 -5.77
N LEU A 65 25.76 -3.79 -5.61
CA LEU A 65 25.27 -2.74 -4.69
C LEU A 65 23.93 -2.17 -5.19
N GLY A 66 23.78 -1.98 -6.50
CA GLY A 66 22.52 -1.56 -7.10
C GLY A 66 21.38 -2.56 -6.84
N VAL A 67 21.66 -3.86 -6.95
CA VAL A 67 20.68 -4.93 -6.66
C VAL A 67 20.30 -4.93 -5.18
N ILE A 68 21.27 -4.86 -4.27
CA ILE A 68 20.98 -4.81 -2.82
C ILE A 68 20.09 -3.62 -2.47
N ALA A 69 20.35 -2.46 -3.06
CA ALA A 69 19.54 -1.27 -2.82
C ALA A 69 18.13 -1.38 -3.44
N HIS A 70 17.99 -2.01 -4.61
CA HIS A 70 16.69 -2.32 -5.21
C HIS A 70 15.86 -3.29 -4.35
N GLU A 71 16.43 -4.44 -4.02
CA GLU A 71 15.76 -5.49 -3.23
C GLU A 71 15.54 -5.06 -1.76
N GLY A 72 16.45 -4.28 -1.19
CA GLY A 72 16.23 -3.65 0.11
C GLY A 72 15.05 -2.67 0.07
N GLY A 73 14.88 -1.97 -1.06
CA GLY A 73 13.74 -1.10 -1.31
C GLY A 73 12.41 -1.85 -1.38
N THR A 74 12.37 -3.07 -1.94
CA THR A 74 11.14 -3.88 -1.99
C THR A 74 10.70 -4.31 -0.58
N VAL A 75 11.65 -4.73 0.26
CA VAL A 75 11.40 -5.04 1.68
C VAL A 75 10.87 -3.83 2.43
N PHE A 76 11.45 -2.65 2.19
CA PHE A 76 11.01 -1.41 2.83
C PHE A 76 9.56 -1.04 2.45
N VAL A 77 9.22 -1.12 1.17
CA VAL A 77 7.86 -0.89 0.66
C VAL A 77 6.84 -1.87 1.26
N VAL A 78 7.20 -3.14 1.38
CA VAL A 78 6.38 -4.16 2.04
C VAL A 78 6.17 -3.82 3.52
N PHE A 79 7.22 -3.41 4.22
CA PHE A 79 7.13 -3.01 5.64
C PHE A 79 6.17 -1.83 5.84
N MET A 80 6.19 -0.83 4.95
CA MET A 80 5.23 0.29 5.00
C MET A 80 3.78 -0.18 4.82
N GLY A 81 3.56 -1.18 3.96
CA GLY A 81 2.26 -1.83 3.80
C GLY A 81 1.82 -2.60 5.05
N LEU A 82 2.71 -3.41 5.63
CA LEU A 82 2.45 -4.18 6.84
C LEU A 82 2.05 -3.31 8.02
N ARG A 83 2.57 -2.08 8.12
CA ARG A 83 2.16 -1.09 9.14
C ARG A 83 0.66 -0.84 9.17
N LEU A 84 -0.04 -0.96 8.03
CA LEU A 84 -1.48 -0.74 7.95
C LEU A 84 -2.30 -1.84 8.65
N LEU A 85 -1.76 -3.05 8.84
CA LEU A 85 -2.44 -4.11 9.58
C LEU A 85 -2.63 -3.75 11.07
N GLY A 86 -1.81 -2.85 11.60
CA GLY A 86 -1.94 -2.36 12.98
C GLY A 86 -3.09 -1.37 13.18
N HIS A 87 -3.72 -0.87 12.12
CA HIS A 87 -4.89 0.00 12.25
C HIS A 87 -6.10 -0.79 12.75
N ARG A 88 -6.58 -0.45 13.96
CA ARG A 88 -7.86 -0.96 14.44
C ARG A 88 -9.01 -0.20 13.77
N LEU A 89 -9.94 -0.97 13.19
CA LEU A 89 -11.24 -0.52 12.67
C LEU A 89 -12.18 -0.10 13.78
#